data_AF-A0A970UW78-F1
#
_entry.id   AF-A0A970UW78-F1
#
_cell.length_a   1.000
_cell.length_b   1.000
_cell.length_c   1.000
_cell.angle_alpha   90.00
_cell.angle_beta   90.00
_cell.angle_gamma   90.00
#
_symmetry.space_group_name_H-M   'P 1'
#
loop_
_entity.id
_entity.type
_entity.pdbx_description
1 polymer ?
#
loop_
_entity_poly.entity_id
_entity_poly.type
_entity_poly.pdbx_seq_one_letter_code
_entity_poly.pdbx_strand_id
1 'polypeptide(L)'
;MKPINPFITSGYISPKYFCDREIESKKLKAELINGNNVALISTRRMGKTGLIRHVFNDQQISKSFYTFFIDIYATKSLREFIFALSK
;
A
#
# COMPACT_ATOMS: atom_id res chain seq x y z
N MET A 1 5.65 -13.43 -10.90
CA MET A 1 6.91 -14.13 -11.25
C MET A 1 7.48 -14.78 -10.00
N LYS A 2 8.11 -15.96 -10.11
CA LYS A 2 8.85 -16.58 -9.01
C LYS A 2 10.19 -15.83 -8.86
N PRO A 3 10.51 -15.27 -7.69
CA PRO A 3 11.79 -14.58 -7.51
C PRO A 3 12.92 -15.60 -7.61
N ILE A 4 14.00 -15.21 -8.29
CA ILE A 4 15.22 -16.02 -8.44
C ILE A 4 15.90 -16.20 -7.07
N ASN A 5 15.84 -15.15 -6.24
CA ASN A 5 16.31 -15.19 -4.86
C ASN A 5 15.16 -15.62 -3.92
N PRO A 6 15.31 -16.70 -3.15
CA PRO A 6 14.30 -17.12 -2.18
C PRO A 6 14.19 -16.16 -0.98
N PHE A 7 15.23 -15.36 -0.71
CA PHE A 7 15.25 -14.36 0.35
C PHE A 7 14.87 -12.99 -0.22
N ILE A 8 13.57 -12.70 -0.18
CA ILE A 8 13.04 -11.40 -0.58
C ILE A 8 13.36 -10.41 0.54
N THR A 9 14.29 -9.48 0.28
CA THR A 9 14.76 -8.50 1.28
C THR A 9 14.14 -7.12 1.12
N SER A 10 13.40 -6.85 0.04
CA SER A 10 12.81 -5.53 -0.19
C SER A 10 11.48 -5.57 -0.94
N GLY A 11 10.63 -4.60 -0.59
CA GLY A 11 9.37 -4.33 -1.29
C GLY A 11 8.25 -5.33 -1.02
N TYR A 12 7.10 -5.05 -1.63
CA TYR A 12 5.96 -5.96 -1.71
C TYR A 12 5.99 -6.67 -3.06
N ILE A 13 5.93 -8.00 -3.06
CA ILE A 13 5.94 -8.81 -4.30
C ILE A 13 4.55 -9.38 -4.58
N SER A 14 3.97 -10.11 -3.63
CA SER A 14 2.64 -10.71 -3.77
C SER A 14 2.08 -11.11 -2.40
N PRO A 15 0.77 -11.43 -2.31
CA PRO A 15 0.16 -11.90 -1.07
C PRO A 15 0.87 -13.12 -0.48
N LYS A 16 1.40 -14.01 -1.32
CA LYS A 16 2.12 -15.22 -0.91
C LYS A 16 3.34 -14.93 -0.02
N TYR A 17 3.97 -13.77 -0.18
CA TYR A 17 5.20 -13.39 0.54
C TYR A 17 4.94 -12.30 1.58
N PHE A 18 3.68 -11.99 1.88
CA PHE A 18 3.30 -10.99 2.89
C PHE A 18 2.78 -11.70 4.13
N CYS A 19 3.34 -11.41 5.30
CA CYS A 19 3.04 -12.10 6.55
C CYS A 19 2.72 -11.12 7.69
N ASP A 20 2.21 -11.68 8.79
CA ASP A 20 2.07 -11.06 10.12
C ASP A 20 1.30 -9.73 10.20
N ARG A 21 0.34 -9.50 9.29
CA ARG A 21 -0.49 -8.26 9.25
C ARG A 21 -1.95 -8.53 8.90
N GLU A 22 -2.45 -9.72 9.21
CA GLU A 22 -3.82 -10.18 8.89
C GLU A 22 -4.89 -9.24 9.47
N ILE A 23 -4.73 -8.85 10.74
CA ILE A 23 -5.70 -8.01 11.46
C ILE A 23 -5.72 -6.60 10.87
N GLU A 24 -4.54 -6.00 10.66
CA GLU A 24 -4.45 -4.65 10.10
C GLU A 24 -4.90 -4.61 8.64
N SER A 25 -4.68 -5.67 7.87
CA SER A 25 -5.18 -5.79 6.50
C SER A 25 -6.69 -5.80 6.48
N LYS A 26 -7.33 -6.62 7.34
CA LYS A 26 -8.79 -6.66 7.49
C LYS A 26 -9.35 -5.31 7.92
N LYS A 27 -8.73 -4.66 8.91
CA LYS A 27 -9.16 -3.35 9.40
C LYS A 27 -9.07 -2.30 8.30
N LEU A 28 -7.90 -2.17 7.65
CA LEU A 28 -7.70 -1.19 6.59
C LEU A 28 -8.63 -1.42 5.40
N LYS A 29 -8.90 -2.68 5.05
CA LYS A 29 -9.86 -3.05 4.01
C LYS A 29 -11.28 -2.60 4.37
N ALA A 30 -11.71 -2.80 5.62
CA ALA A 30 -13.03 -2.36 6.08
C ALA A 30 -13.16 -0.82 6.05
N GLU A 31 -12.14 -0.10 6.53
CA GLU A 31 -12.14 1.37 6.46
C GLU A 31 -12.25 1.88 5.01
N LEU A 32 -11.52 1.25 4.08
CA LEU A 32 -11.55 1.59 2.66
C LEU A 32 -12.95 1.33 2.06
N ILE A 33 -13.55 0.16 2.31
CA ILE A 33 -14.90 -0.18 1.83
C ILE A 33 -15.94 0.80 2.36
N ASN A 34 -15.78 1.28 3.59
CA ASN A 34 -16.67 2.26 4.22
C ASN A 34 -16.42 3.70 3.76
N GLY A 35 -15.41 3.95 2.92
CA GLY A 35 -15.08 5.29 2.41
C GLY A 35 -14.42 6.20 3.45
N ASN A 36 -13.82 5.63 4.49
CA ASN A 36 -13.19 6.40 5.57
C ASN A 36 -11.78 6.88 5.19
N ASN A 37 -11.42 8.06 5.69
CA ASN A 37 -10.05 8.57 5.61
C ASN A 37 -9.21 7.96 6.75
N VAL A 38 -8.07 7.37 6.40
CA VAL A 38 -7.21 6.64 7.36
C VAL A 38 -5.79 7.20 7.38
N ALA A 39 -5.28 7.47 8.59
CA ALA A 39 -3.86 7.74 8.83
C ALA A 39 -3.18 6.51 9.45
N LEU A 40 -2.15 5.97 8.79
CA LEU A 40 -1.37 4.81 9.28
C LEU A 40 -0.06 5.26 9.94
N ILE A 41 0.04 5.12 11.25
CA ILE A 41 1.19 5.58 12.05
C ILE A 41 1.90 4.38 12.70
N SER A 42 3.23 4.31 12.54
CA SER A 42 4.11 3.35 13.21
C SER A 42 5.57 3.73 12.98
N THR A 43 6.51 3.08 13.67
CA THR A 43 7.95 3.28 13.47
C THR A 43 8.42 2.96 12.04
N ARG A 44 9.61 3.44 11.66
CA ARG A 44 10.18 3.21 10.32
C ARG A 44 10.41 1.71 10.10
N ARG A 45 10.22 1.25 8.86
CA ARG A 45 10.39 -0.16 8.43
C ARG A 45 9.37 -1.17 8.98
N MET A 46 8.30 -0.74 9.65
CA MET A 46 7.16 -1.61 10.04
C MET A 46 6.24 -2.05 8.88
N GLY A 47 6.70 -1.97 7.63
CA GLY A 47 5.94 -2.49 6.49
C GLY A 47 4.64 -1.76 6.10
N LYS A 48 4.44 -0.49 6.51
CA LYS A 48 3.22 0.30 6.15
C LYS A 48 2.93 0.31 4.65
N THR A 49 3.96 0.61 3.83
CA THR A 49 3.84 0.60 2.36
C THR A 49 3.46 -0.78 1.82
N GLY A 50 3.99 -1.85 2.41
CA GLY A 50 3.64 -3.22 2.06
C GLY A 50 2.18 -3.54 2.39
N LEU A 51 1.70 -3.10 3.56
CA LEU A 51 0.31 -3.28 3.98
C LEU A 51 -0.68 -2.61 3.00
N ILE A 52 -0.42 -1.36 2.60
CA ILE A 52 -1.28 -0.64 1.63
C ILE A 52 -1.33 -1.40 0.31
N ARG A 53 -0.16 -1.78 -0.23
CA ARG A 53 -0.08 -2.53 -1.50
C ARG A 53 -0.74 -3.90 -1.41
N HIS A 54 -0.66 -4.55 -0.25
CA HIS A 54 -1.32 -5.82 0.00
C HIS A 54 -2.85 -5.67 -0.07
N VAL A 55 -3.41 -4.67 0.61
CA VAL A 55 -4.85 -4.38 0.57
C VAL A 55 -5.31 -3.98 -0.84
N PHE A 56 -4.51 -3.20 -1.59
CA PHE A 56 -4.85 -2.86 -2.97
C PHE A 56 -4.86 -4.07 -3.90
N ASN A 57 -4.01 -5.07 -3.64
CA ASN A 57 -3.96 -6.32 -4.39
C ASN A 57 -5.06 -7.31 -3.99
N ASP A 58 -5.87 -7.01 -2.97
CA ASP A 58 -7.03 -7.83 -2.64
C ASP A 58 -8.01 -7.87 -3.82
N GLN A 59 -8.55 -9.06 -4.10
CA GLN A 59 -9.38 -9.29 -5.28
C GLN A 59 -10.69 -8.49 -5.27
N GLN A 60 -11.25 -8.24 -4.09
CA GLN A 60 -12.46 -7.42 -3.95
C GLN A 60 -12.11 -5.96 -4.19
N ILE A 61 -11.01 -5.47 -3.60
CA ILE A 61 -10.59 -4.08 -3.75
C ILE A 61 -10.22 -3.75 -5.19
N SER A 62 -9.39 -4.58 -5.83
CA SER A 62 -8.94 -4.37 -7.21
C SER A 62 -10.07 -4.42 -8.25
N LYS A 63 -11.20 -5.07 -7.95
CA LYS A 63 -12.37 -5.11 -8.85
C LYS A 63 -13.34 -3.95 -8.61
N SER A 64 -13.43 -3.45 -7.38
CA SER A 64 -14.43 -2.45 -6.98
C SER A 64 -13.88 -1.01 -6.99
N PHE A 65 -12.57 -0.83 -6.92
CA PHE A 65 -11.95 0.48 -6.76
C PHE A 65 -10.78 0.68 -7.72
N TYR A 66 -10.65 1.90 -8.23
CA TYR A 66 -9.40 2.37 -8.81
C TYR A 66 -8.47 2.81 -7.68
N THR A 67 -7.32 2.16 -7.55
CA THR A 67 -6.33 2.46 -6.50
C THR A 67 -5.14 3.21 -7.09
N PHE A 68 -4.83 4.38 -6.53
CA PHE A 68 -3.65 5.17 -6.88
C PHE A 68 -2.67 5.18 -5.69
N PHE A 69 -1.38 5.00 -5.97
CA PHE A 69 -0.33 5.07 -4.94
C PHE A 69 0.66 6.17 -5.30
N ILE A 70 0.71 7.20 -4.46
CA ILE A 70 1.48 8.42 -4.73
C ILE A 70 2.46 8.64 -3.59
N ASP A 71 3.75 8.60 -3.90
CA ASP A 71 4.81 8.92 -2.94
C ASP A 71 5.15 10.42 -3.03
N ILE A 72 4.76 11.15 -2.00
CA ILE A 72 4.92 12.61 -1.93
C ILE A 72 6.20 13.01 -1.18
N TYR A 73 6.99 12.07 -0.67
CA TYR A 73 8.18 12.37 0.14
C TYR A 73 9.20 13.23 -0.62
N ALA A 74 9.30 13.06 -1.95
CA ALA A 74 10.20 13.84 -2.80
C ALA A 74 9.64 15.21 -3.19
N THR A 75 8.36 15.50 -2.95
CA THR A 75 7.73 16.77 -3.35
C THR A 75 8.08 17.86 -2.34
N LYS A 76 8.67 18.97 -2.81
CA LYS A 76 9.15 20.08 -1.99
C LYS A 76 8.29 21.34 -2.11
N SER A 77 7.33 21.34 -3.02
CA SER A 77 6.42 22.47 -3.25
C SER A 77 5.03 21.98 -3.64
N LEU A 78 4.03 22.85 -3.46
CA LEU A 78 2.66 22.59 -3.90
C LEU A 78 2.60 22.30 -5.40
N ARG A 79 3.43 22.97 -6.20
CA ARG A 79 3.54 22.72 -7.65
C ARG A 79 4.02 21.30 -7.94
N GLU A 80 5.07 20.84 -7.27
CA GLU A 80 5.58 19.47 -7.44
C GLU A 80 4.56 18.43 -6.97
N PHE A 81 3.82 18.70 -5.89
CA PHE A 81 2.74 17.84 -5.41
C PHE A 81 1.60 17.73 -6.44
N ILE A 82 1.13 18.84 -6.99
CA ILE A 82 0.09 18.85 -8.04
C ILE A 82 0.57 18.06 -9.28
N PHE A 83 1.83 18.26 -9.69
CA PHE A 83 2.39 17.51 -10.82
C PHE A 83 2.45 16.00 -10.56
N ALA A 84 2.80 15.58 -9.34
CA ALA A 84 2.81 14.17 -8.95
C ALA A 84 1.41 13.53 -8.95
N LEU A 85 0.36 14.31 -8.68
CA LEU A 85 -1.04 13.86 -8.74
C LEU A 85 -1.61 13.82 -10.16
N SER A 86 -1.07 14.61 -11.08
CA SER A 86 -1.58 14.72 -12.46
C SER A 86 -1.08 13.65 -13.43
N LYS A 87 -0.17 12.78 -12.99
CA LYS A 87 0.34 11.64 -13.76
C LYS A 87 -0.47 10.39 -13.47
#